data_AF-A0A101IME4-F1
#
_entry.id   AF-A0A101IME4-F1
#
_cell.length_a   1.000
_cell.length_b   1.000
_cell.length_c   1.000
_cell.angle_alpha   90.00
_cell.angle_beta   90.00
_cell.angle_gamma   90.00
#
_symmetry.space_group_name_H-M   'P 1'
#
loop_
_entity.id
_entity.type
_entity.pdbx_description
1 polymer ?
#
loop_
_entity_poly.entity_id
_entity_poly.type
_entity_poly.pdbx_seq_one_letter_code
_entity_poly.pdbx_strand_id
1 'polypeptide(L)'
;MAPPKDFETLKGWARGLNLAVGSREYNQFIDEARVAQGAIPEDMLADVNIIDYLPAFFRTIRNKKPTEEDIDLLIKAIKDK
;
A
#
# COMPACT_ATOMS: atom_id res chain seq x y z
N MET A 1 -5.52 -10.07 16.86
CA MET A 1 -6.83 -9.71 16.30
C MET A 1 -6.59 -8.77 15.14
N ALA A 2 -7.04 -9.10 13.92
CA ALA A 2 -6.86 -8.20 12.77
C ALA A 2 -7.89 -7.06 12.83
N PRO A 3 -7.56 -5.84 12.39
CA PRO A 3 -8.53 -4.75 12.36
C PRO A 3 -9.64 -5.03 11.35
N PRO A 4 -10.83 -4.41 11.50
CA PRO A 4 -11.99 -4.63 10.63
C PRO A 4 -11.68 -4.19 9.21
N LYS A 5 -12.00 -5.05 8.23
CA LYS A 5 -11.75 -4.78 6.80
C LYS A 5 -12.65 -3.69 6.22
N ASP A 6 -13.84 -3.52 6.81
CA ASP A 6 -14.82 -2.52 6.43
C ASP A 6 -14.33 -1.10 6.73
N PHE A 7 -14.32 -0.26 5.70
CA PHE A 7 -13.79 1.11 5.79
C PHE A 7 -14.67 2.02 6.68
N GLU A 8 -15.99 1.84 6.66
CA GLU A 8 -16.90 2.66 7.48
C GLU A 8 -16.71 2.38 8.97
N THR A 9 -16.43 1.13 9.35
CA THR A 9 -16.07 0.75 10.72
C THR A 9 -14.76 1.40 11.14
N LEU A 10 -13.72 1.36 10.30
CA LEU A 10 -12.44 2.05 10.57
C LEU A 10 -12.61 3.57 10.70
N LYS A 11 -13.44 4.18 9.86
CA LYS A 11 -13.78 5.60 9.94
C LYS A 11 -14.54 5.94 11.23
N GLY A 12 -15.43 5.05 11.67
CA GLY A 12 -16.09 5.15 12.97
C GLY A 12 -15.09 5.13 14.13
N TRP A 13 -14.09 4.26 14.07
CA TRP A 13 -13.03 4.19 15.09
C TRP A 13 -12.16 5.43 15.08
N ALA A 14 -11.75 5.90 13.90
CA ALA A 14 -10.98 7.14 13.75
C ALA A 14 -11.72 8.35 14.34
N ARG A 15 -13.05 8.45 14.13
CA ARG A 15 -13.90 9.46 14.77
C ARG A 15 -13.91 9.31 16.29
N GLY A 16 -14.04 8.09 16.81
CA GLY A 16 -13.96 7.82 18.25
C GLY A 16 -12.61 8.20 18.88
N LEU A 17 -11.54 8.13 18.09
CA LEU A 17 -10.19 8.56 18.46
C LEU A 17 -9.92 10.06 18.21
N ASN A 18 -10.94 10.82 17.79
CA ASN A 18 -10.83 12.24 17.44
C ASN A 18 -9.78 12.55 16.35
N LEU A 19 -9.58 11.62 15.42
CA LEU A 19 -8.72 11.83 14.25
C LEU A 19 -9.51 12.59 13.18
N ALA A 20 -9.02 13.77 12.80
CA ALA A 20 -9.65 14.58 11.77
C ALA A 20 -9.49 13.91 10.39
N VAL A 21 -10.57 13.79 9.62
CA VAL A 21 -10.51 13.18 8.28
C VAL A 21 -9.52 13.93 7.40
N GLY A 22 -8.60 13.18 6.78
CA GLY A 22 -7.54 13.74 5.95
C GLY A 22 -6.35 14.33 6.73
N SER A 23 -6.37 14.30 8.06
CA SER A 23 -5.17 14.59 8.86
C SER A 23 -4.13 13.50 8.65
N ARG A 24 -2.87 13.82 8.97
CA ARG A 24 -1.77 12.88 8.88
C ARG A 24 -2.02 11.65 9.77
N GLU A 25 -2.50 11.87 10.98
CA GLU A 25 -2.78 10.83 11.97
C GLU A 25 -3.94 9.93 11.52
N TYR A 26 -4.96 10.52 10.89
CA TYR A 26 -6.05 9.75 10.27
C TYR A 26 -5.52 8.84 9.15
N ASN A 27 -4.73 9.38 8.22
CA ASN A 27 -4.19 8.60 7.11
C ASN A 27 -3.27 7.48 7.63
N GLN A 28 -2.39 7.79 8.57
CA GLN A 28 -1.52 6.81 9.21
C GLN A 28 -2.32 5.69 9.90
N PHE A 29 -3.38 6.03 10.64
CA PHE A 29 -4.25 5.03 11.28
C PHE A 29 -4.88 4.08 10.25
N ILE A 30 -5.37 4.61 9.13
CA ILE A 30 -5.95 3.80 8.05
C ILE A 30 -4.88 2.91 7.40
N ASP A 31 -3.70 3.45 7.11
CA ASP A 31 -2.60 2.71 6.50
C ASP A 31 -2.13 1.55 7.39
N GLU A 32 -1.95 1.80 8.68
CA GLU A 32 -1.58 0.78 9.65
C GLU A 32 -2.64 -0.33 9.75
N ALA A 33 -3.93 0.03 9.71
CA ALA A 33 -5.00 -0.94 9.68
C ALA A 33 -4.97 -1.81 8.41
N ARG A 34 -4.69 -1.22 7.25
CA ARG A 34 -4.58 -1.93 5.96
C ARG A 34 -3.36 -2.86 5.94
N VAL A 35 -2.21 -2.38 6.41
CA VAL A 35 -0.99 -3.19 6.56
C VAL A 35 -1.24 -4.39 7.48
N ALA A 36 -1.88 -4.18 8.64
CA ALA A 36 -2.22 -5.26 9.56
C ALA A 36 -3.23 -6.28 8.98
N GLN A 37 -4.01 -5.88 7.98
CA GLN A 37 -4.90 -6.78 7.22
C GLN A 37 -4.19 -7.51 6.08
N GLY A 38 -2.94 -7.14 5.76
CA GLY A 38 -2.26 -7.57 4.54
C GLY A 38 -2.91 -7.00 3.27
N ALA A 39 -3.65 -5.90 3.40
CA ALA A 39 -4.28 -5.21 2.29
C ALA A 39 -3.37 -4.08 1.78
N ILE A 40 -3.25 -3.96 0.46
CA ILE A 40 -2.59 -2.80 -0.16
C ILE A 40 -3.59 -1.63 -0.11
N PRO A 41 -3.16 -0.42 0.33
CA PRO A 41 -4.00 0.78 0.30
C PRO A 41 -4.59 1.08 -1.10
N GLU A 42 -5.83 1.56 -1.16
CA GLU A 42 -6.56 1.76 -2.43
C GLU A 42 -5.95 2.84 -3.32
N ASP A 43 -5.38 3.88 -2.72
CA ASP A 43 -4.65 4.94 -3.41
C ASP A 43 -3.39 4.39 -4.12
N MET A 44 -2.72 3.41 -3.51
CA MET A 44 -1.61 2.71 -4.16
C MET A 44 -2.10 1.76 -5.26
N LEU A 45 -3.29 1.17 -5.10
CA LEU A 45 -3.91 0.33 -6.15
C LEU A 45 -4.35 1.14 -7.37
N ALA A 46 -4.68 2.43 -7.17
CA ALA A 46 -5.08 3.33 -8.25
C ALA A 46 -3.90 3.79 -9.12
N ASP A 47 -2.67 3.73 -8.61
CA ASP A 47 -1.47 4.01 -9.39
C ASP A 47 -1.04 2.77 -10.17
N VAL A 48 -1.49 2.70 -11.43
CA VAL A 48 -1.20 1.60 -12.36
C VAL A 48 0.31 1.32 -12.45
N ASN A 49 1.15 2.36 -12.32
CA ASN A 49 2.60 2.19 -12.40
C ASN A 49 3.13 1.39 -11.21
N ILE A 50 2.62 1.60 -10.00
CA ILE A 50 3.10 0.90 -8.79
C ILE A 50 2.78 -0.60 -8.87
N ILE A 51 1.62 -0.95 -9.41
CA ILE A 51 1.18 -2.34 -9.55
C ILE A 51 2.12 -3.14 -10.44
N ASP A 52 2.62 -2.55 -11.52
CA ASP A 52 3.55 -3.19 -12.46
C ASP A 52 4.89 -3.57 -11.79
N TYR A 53 5.30 -2.87 -10.72
CA TYR A 53 6.54 -3.13 -9.99
C TYR A 53 6.40 -4.08 -8.80
N LEU A 54 5.18 -4.37 -8.34
CA LEU A 54 4.94 -5.26 -7.20
C LEU A 54 5.58 -6.66 -7.36
N PRO A 55 5.51 -7.33 -8.54
CA PRO A 55 6.14 -8.63 -8.73
C PRO A 55 7.65 -8.60 -8.50
N ALA A 56 8.35 -7.60 -9.06
CA ALA A 56 9.79 -7.42 -8.89
C ALA A 56 10.14 -7.17 -7.41
N PHE A 57 9.40 -6.29 -6.75
CA PHE A 57 9.56 -6.01 -5.32
C PHE A 57 9.37 -7.25 -4.44
N PHE A 58 8.34 -8.06 -4.71
CA PHE A 58 8.09 -9.29 -3.96
C PHE A 58 9.15 -10.35 -4.19
N ARG A 59 9.74 -10.46 -5.38
CA ARG A 59 10.89 -11.35 -5.63
C ARG A 59 12.07 -10.94 -4.74
N THR A 60 12.36 -9.65 -4.63
CA THR A 60 13.42 -9.11 -3.76
C THR A 60 13.18 -9.42 -2.28
N ILE A 61 11.98 -9.16 -1.74
CA ILE A 61 11.63 -9.50 -0.35
C ILE A 61 11.77 -11.00 -0.08
N ARG A 62 11.43 -11.84 -1.07
CA ARG A 62 11.56 -13.31 -0.98
C ARG A 62 12.99 -13.80 -1.23
N ASN A 63 13.98 -12.90 -1.26
CA ASN A 63 15.39 -13.20 -1.52
C ASN A 63 15.62 -13.94 -2.86
N LYS A 64 14.72 -13.73 -3.83
CA LYS A 64 14.84 -14.22 -5.20
C LYS A 64 15.41 -13.09 -6.05
N LYS A 65 16.50 -13.37 -6.77
CA LYS A 65 17.07 -12.40 -7.71
C LYS A 65 15.99 -11.98 -8.73
N PRO A 66 15.86 -10.67 -9.03
CA PRO A 66 14.99 -10.19 -10.10
C PRO A 66 15.36 -10.85 -11.44
N THR A 67 14.38 -11.07 -12.31
CA THR A 67 14.64 -11.47 -13.69
C THR A 67 15.10 -10.28 -14.53
N GLU A 68 15.61 -10.51 -15.73
CA GLU A 68 15.99 -9.44 -16.67
C GLU A 68 14.78 -8.53 -16.99
N GLU A 69 13.61 -9.13 -17.20
CA GLU A 69 12.32 -8.43 -17.37
C GLU A 69 11.96 -7.52 -16.17
N ASP A 70 12.30 -7.94 -14.94
CA ASP A 70 12.05 -7.11 -13.75
C ASP A 70 12.95 -5.88 -13.70
N ILE A 71 14.18 -6.00 -14.20
CA ILE A 71 15.12 -4.88 -14.30
C ILE A 71 14.64 -3.91 -15.38
N ASP A 72 14.15 -4.41 -16.52
CA ASP A 72 13.60 -3.57 -17.58
C ASP A 72 12.37 -2.78 -17.12
N LEU A 73 11.48 -3.42 -16.35
CA LEU A 73 10.37 -2.75 -15.69
C LEU A 73 10.89 -1.64 -14.78
N LEU A 74 11.80 -1.94 -13.84
CA LEU A 74 12.36 -0.94 -12.92
C LEU A 74 13.00 0.25 -13.66
N ILE A 75 13.71 0.00 -14.77
CA ILE A 75 14.30 1.06 -15.59
C ILE A 75 13.21 1.95 -16.19
N LYS A 76 12.11 1.37 -16.68
CA LYS A 76 10.97 2.12 -17.22
C LYS A 76 10.32 3.00 -16.15
N ALA A 77 10.17 2.48 -14.92
CA ALA A 77 9.66 3.23 -13.75
C ALA A 77 10.41 4.53 -13.48
N ILE A 78 11.73 4.46 -13.62
CA ILE A 78 12.64 5.56 -13.30
C ILE A 78 12.71 6.56 -14.46
N LYS A 79 12.55 6.10 -15.71
CA LYS A 79 12.63 6.95 -16.91
C LYS A 79 11.33 7.70 -17.22
N ASP A 80 10.17 7.18 -16.81
CA ASP A 80 8.87 7.83 -16.99
C ASP A 80 8.55 8.85 -15.88
N LYS A 81 9.56 9.28 -15.12
CA LYS A 81 9.50 10.32 -14.07
C LYS A 81 10.16 11.63 -14.50
#